data_AF-A0A164IZL0-F1
#
_entry.id   AF-A0A164IZL0-F1
#
_cell.length_a   1.000
_cell.length_b   1.000
_cell.length_c   1.000
_cell.angle_alpha   90.00
_cell.angle_beta   90.00
_cell.angle_gamma   90.00
#
_symmetry.space_group_name_H-M   'P 1'
#
loop_
_entity.id
_entity.type
_entity.pdbx_description
1 polymer ?
#
loop_
_entity_poly.entity_id
_entity_poly.type
_entity_poly.pdbx_seq_one_letter_code
_entity_poly.pdbx_strand_id
1 'polypeptide(L)'
;IVSSTLLEMWRHLKHQTPGTSERKFVQTLSEISKTSHRWATIDRKLFGLASRQYDHFFFLLNTEVNGMELFRCLACGPCPLAIHVDGNIKLYRWLSALGVDVPSLFGDVGIVDTLKFLDFVAKVNAAKIPRGSSSKDSCGSAEYKAGKADSSQKKGLAETGMVFCTCRHGVLWRALDMDKGESYRHILYLHDFALQQKLKFFCYDVVCNYWPFAKDVGTKLETEDFKKHTEKMVPFLSRFHGKTHKMFCQLLYGGHWMTGAASTTGETTEQSNSKMSRYGSTT
;
A
#
# COMPACT_ATOMS: atom_id res chain seq x y z
N ILE A 1 4.64 23.32 -27.27
CA ILE A 1 3.25 23.15 -26.78
C ILE A 1 2.94 21.66 -26.84
N VAL A 2 2.63 21.03 -25.71
CA VAL A 2 2.19 19.62 -25.69
C VAL A 2 0.67 19.62 -25.89
N SER A 3 0.17 18.87 -26.86
CA SER A 3 -1.27 18.76 -27.13
C SER A 3 -1.98 17.94 -26.05
N SER A 4 -3.22 18.31 -25.68
CA SER A 4 -4.06 17.56 -24.74
C SER A 4 -4.33 16.13 -25.23
N THR A 5 -4.54 15.94 -26.54
CA THR A 5 -4.73 14.62 -27.15
C THR A 5 -3.52 13.71 -26.94
N LEU A 6 -2.31 14.26 -26.93
CA LEU A 6 -1.09 13.48 -26.68
C LEU A 6 -1.02 13.04 -25.22
N LEU A 7 -1.38 13.92 -24.29
CA LEU A 7 -1.44 13.61 -22.86
C LEU A 7 -2.54 12.58 -22.55
N GLU A 8 -3.68 12.68 -23.21
CA GLU A 8 -4.76 11.70 -23.15
C GLU A 8 -4.30 10.33 -23.63
N MET A 9 -3.67 10.26 -24.81
CA MET A 9 -3.10 9.01 -25.33
C MET A 9 -2.10 8.40 -24.35
N TRP A 10 -1.18 9.21 -23.82
CA TRP A 10 -0.20 8.73 -22.84
C TRP A 10 -0.87 8.24 -21.56
N ARG A 11 -1.87 8.96 -21.06
CA ARG A 11 -2.64 8.55 -19.87
C ARG A 11 -3.32 7.21 -20.08
N HIS A 12 -4.00 7.00 -21.21
CA HIS A 12 -4.59 5.69 -21.50
C HIS A 12 -3.52 4.60 -21.63
N LEU A 13 -2.44 4.86 -22.35
CA LEU A 13 -1.36 3.90 -22.55
C LEU A 13 -0.76 3.44 -21.22
N LYS A 14 -0.36 4.36 -20.32
CA LYS A 14 0.28 3.98 -19.05
C LYS A 14 -0.65 3.20 -18.11
N HIS A 15 -1.97 3.42 -18.17
CA HIS A 15 -2.93 2.69 -17.31
C HIS A 15 -3.35 1.34 -17.92
N GLN A 16 -3.48 1.24 -19.24
CA GLN A 16 -3.80 0.00 -19.94
C GLN A 16 -2.60 -0.94 -20.01
N THR A 17 -1.38 -0.39 -20.18
CA THR A 17 -0.13 -1.14 -20.19
C THR A 17 0.85 -0.63 -19.11
N PRO A 18 0.62 -0.94 -17.83
CA PRO A 18 1.54 -0.55 -16.77
C PRO A 18 2.91 -1.19 -16.97
N GLY A 19 3.97 -0.43 -16.72
CA GLY A 19 5.35 -0.81 -17.03
C GLY A 19 5.89 -0.15 -18.30
N THR A 20 5.04 0.52 -19.10
CA THR A 20 5.52 1.31 -20.24
C THR A 20 6.35 2.50 -19.78
N SER A 21 7.55 2.64 -20.34
CA SER A 21 8.47 3.75 -20.05
C SER A 21 8.03 5.04 -20.74
N GLU A 22 7.84 6.11 -19.95
CA GLU A 22 7.58 7.47 -20.48
C GLU A 22 8.74 7.94 -21.38
N ARG A 23 9.97 7.63 -20.96
CA ARG A 23 11.17 7.94 -21.75
C ARG A 23 11.11 7.28 -23.12
N LYS A 24 10.77 6.00 -23.20
CA LYS A 24 10.68 5.28 -24.47
C LYS A 24 9.52 5.76 -25.32
N PHE A 25 8.39 6.07 -24.70
CA PHE A 25 7.26 6.69 -25.39
C PHE A 25 7.65 8.01 -26.08
N VAL A 26 8.29 8.93 -25.36
CA VAL A 26 8.77 10.22 -25.92
C VAL A 26 9.84 9.99 -27.00
N GLN A 27 10.72 9.00 -26.81
CA GLN A 27 11.72 8.61 -27.81
C GLN A 27 11.04 8.14 -29.10
N THR A 28 10.02 7.28 -29.01
CA THR A 28 9.25 6.80 -30.18
C THR A 28 8.59 7.94 -30.93
N LEU A 29 8.00 8.92 -30.25
CA LEU A 29 7.42 10.11 -30.90
C LEU A 29 8.49 10.95 -31.64
N SER A 30 9.69 11.00 -31.09
CA SER A 30 10.83 11.69 -31.72
C SER A 30 11.26 10.96 -33.00
N GLU A 31 11.33 9.62 -32.97
CA GLU A 31 11.64 8.83 -34.18
C GLU A 31 10.54 8.95 -35.25
N ILE A 32 9.26 8.90 -34.89
CA ILE A 32 8.14 9.13 -35.82
C ILE A 32 8.25 10.51 -36.48
N SER A 33 8.63 11.53 -35.71
CA SER A 33 8.82 12.89 -36.23
C SER A 33 9.95 12.96 -37.25
N LYS A 34 11.09 12.31 -36.97
CA LYS A 34 12.22 12.21 -37.92
C LYS A 34 11.81 11.51 -39.22
N THR A 35 11.10 10.38 -39.14
CA THR A 35 10.57 9.67 -40.31
C THR A 35 9.60 10.53 -41.12
N SER A 36 8.89 11.45 -40.46
CA SER A 36 8.00 12.42 -41.11
C SER A 36 8.73 13.69 -41.59
N HIS A 37 10.07 13.72 -41.60
CA HIS A 37 10.89 14.90 -41.90
C HIS A 37 10.59 16.14 -41.02
N ARG A 38 10.18 15.91 -39.76
CA ARG A 38 9.95 16.96 -38.74
C ARG A 38 11.07 16.95 -37.70
N TRP A 39 11.55 18.14 -37.32
CA TRP A 39 12.63 18.32 -36.34
C TRP A 39 12.16 18.46 -34.89
N ALA A 40 10.85 18.50 -34.63
CA ALA A 40 10.33 18.77 -33.30
C ALA A 40 10.72 17.67 -32.30
N THR A 41 11.57 18.01 -31.34
CA THR A 41 11.91 17.14 -30.21
C THR A 41 11.07 17.54 -29.01
N ILE A 42 10.35 16.58 -28.42
CA ILE A 42 9.59 16.81 -27.19
C ILE A 42 10.58 16.74 -26.02
N ASP A 43 10.70 17.83 -25.26
CA ASP A 43 11.47 17.82 -24.02
C ASP A 43 10.82 16.86 -23.02
N ARG A 44 11.59 15.86 -22.58
CA ARG A 44 11.11 14.81 -21.68
C ARG A 44 10.72 15.34 -20.31
N LYS A 45 11.45 16.31 -19.75
CA LYS A 45 11.16 16.84 -18.41
C LYS A 45 9.85 17.63 -18.43
N LEU A 46 9.66 18.46 -19.45
CA LEU A 46 8.42 19.21 -19.65
C LEU A 46 7.24 18.27 -19.93
N PHE A 47 7.45 17.23 -20.73
CA PHE A 47 6.42 16.21 -20.98
C PHE A 47 6.00 15.50 -19.70
N GLY A 48 6.96 15.03 -18.88
CA GLY A 48 6.66 14.37 -17.62
C GLY A 48 5.96 15.28 -16.61
N LEU A 49 6.31 16.56 -16.57
CA LEU A 49 5.58 17.55 -15.77
C LEU A 49 4.15 17.72 -16.27
N ALA A 50 3.95 17.91 -17.57
CA ALA A 50 2.63 18.05 -18.18
C ALA A 50 1.76 16.80 -17.97
N SER A 51 2.35 15.61 -18.10
CA SER A 51 1.73 14.31 -17.82
C SER A 51 1.21 14.21 -16.39
N ARG A 52 2.02 14.58 -15.39
CA ARG A 52 1.59 14.58 -13.97
C ARG A 52 0.50 15.62 -13.70
N GLN A 53 0.61 16.81 -14.27
CA GLN A 53 -0.42 17.84 -14.14
C GLN A 53 -1.74 17.42 -14.81
N TYR A 54 -1.66 16.69 -15.92
CA TYR A 54 -2.83 16.13 -16.60
C TYR A 54 -3.52 15.06 -15.74
N ASP A 55 -2.78 14.20 -15.06
CA ASP A 55 -3.37 13.26 -14.10
C ASP A 55 -4.03 13.97 -12.93
N HIS A 56 -3.38 15.02 -12.41
CA HIS A 56 -3.92 15.82 -11.32
C HIS A 56 -5.21 16.54 -11.74
N PHE A 57 -5.28 17.07 -12.96
CA PHE A 57 -6.53 17.63 -13.51
C PHE A 57 -7.68 16.60 -13.51
N PHE A 58 -7.42 15.36 -13.95
CA PHE A 58 -8.44 14.30 -13.89
C PHE A 58 -8.80 13.88 -12.47
N PHE A 59 -7.85 13.92 -11.55
CA PHE A 59 -8.13 13.73 -10.14
C PHE A 59 -9.12 14.78 -9.64
N LEU A 60 -8.84 16.07 -9.85
CA LEU A 60 -9.73 17.17 -9.47
C LEU A 60 -11.11 17.09 -10.14
N LEU A 61 -11.15 16.75 -11.44
CA LEU A 61 -12.40 16.51 -12.16
C LEU A 61 -13.22 15.41 -11.48
N ASN A 62 -12.59 14.30 -11.11
CA ASN A 62 -13.30 13.20 -10.48
C ASN A 62 -13.76 13.54 -9.06
N THR A 63 -12.90 14.16 -8.24
CA THR A 63 -13.19 14.40 -6.82
C THR A 63 -14.01 15.66 -6.58
N GLU A 64 -13.62 16.80 -7.18
CA GLU A 64 -14.23 18.10 -6.91
C GLU A 64 -15.45 18.38 -7.78
N VAL A 65 -15.42 17.94 -9.05
CA VAL A 65 -16.53 18.20 -9.99
C VAL A 65 -17.54 17.06 -9.97
N ASN A 66 -17.08 15.81 -10.11
CA ASN A 66 -17.96 14.65 -10.16
C ASN A 66 -18.32 14.09 -8.77
N GLY A 67 -17.70 14.59 -7.70
CA GLY A 67 -17.96 14.12 -6.33
C GLY A 67 -17.61 12.65 -6.10
N MET A 68 -16.70 12.08 -6.88
CA MET A 68 -16.32 10.68 -6.76
C MET A 68 -15.47 10.45 -5.51
N GLU A 69 -15.93 9.54 -4.66
CA GLU A 69 -15.12 9.04 -3.56
C GLU A 69 -14.11 7.99 -4.07
N LEU A 70 -12.85 8.40 -4.17
CA LEU A 70 -11.75 7.51 -4.50
C LEU A 70 -11.44 6.55 -3.35
N PHE A 71 -10.80 5.42 -3.65
CA PHE A 71 -10.38 4.42 -2.67
C PHE A 71 -11.53 3.80 -1.84
N ARG A 72 -12.77 3.93 -2.31
CA ARG A 72 -13.95 3.27 -1.74
C ARG A 72 -14.46 2.16 -2.66
N CYS A 73 -14.75 1.00 -2.07
CA CYS A 73 -15.29 -0.12 -2.82
C CYS A 73 -16.83 -0.09 -2.85
N LEU A 74 -17.41 0.16 -4.02
CA LEU A 74 -18.87 0.12 -4.21
C LEU A 74 -19.46 -1.27 -3.88
N ALA A 75 -18.75 -2.35 -4.23
CA ALA A 75 -19.18 -3.72 -3.95
C ALA A 75 -19.17 -4.08 -2.45
N CYS A 76 -18.36 -3.39 -1.63
CA CYS A 76 -18.41 -3.56 -0.17
C CYS A 76 -19.64 -2.88 0.45
N GLY A 77 -20.19 -1.86 -0.22
CA GLY A 77 -21.29 -1.07 0.31
C GLY A 77 -20.97 -0.45 1.67
N PRO A 78 -21.96 -0.30 2.56
CA PRO A 78 -21.79 0.33 3.88
C PRO A 78 -21.16 -0.59 4.93
N CYS A 79 -21.03 -1.89 4.67
CA CYS A 79 -20.58 -2.89 5.65
C CYS A 79 -19.43 -3.73 5.08
N PRO A 80 -18.22 -3.16 4.93
CA PRO A 80 -17.06 -3.90 4.46
C PRO A 80 -16.70 -5.03 5.45
N LEU A 81 -16.47 -6.23 4.92
CA LEU A 81 -16.29 -7.43 5.76
C LEU A 81 -14.86 -7.61 6.29
N ALA A 82 -13.88 -7.53 5.38
CA ALA A 82 -12.50 -7.89 5.64
C ALA A 82 -11.56 -6.98 4.86
N ILE A 83 -10.41 -6.69 5.48
CA ILE A 83 -9.33 -5.94 4.87
C ILE A 83 -8.05 -6.75 4.93
N HIS A 84 -7.27 -6.71 3.86
CA HIS A 84 -6.05 -7.45 3.72
C HIS A 84 -4.89 -6.47 3.65
N VAL A 85 -3.82 -6.73 4.38
CA VAL A 85 -2.64 -5.87 4.44
C VAL A 85 -1.43 -6.64 3.98
N ASP A 86 -0.63 -6.02 3.12
CA ASP A 86 0.65 -6.58 2.67
C ASP A 86 1.58 -5.47 2.16
N GLY A 87 2.88 -5.76 2.20
CA GLY A 87 3.99 -4.88 1.83
C GLY A 87 4.55 -5.20 0.45
N ASN A 88 4.60 -4.20 -0.43
CA ASN A 88 5.22 -4.31 -1.74
C ASN A 88 6.57 -3.58 -1.81
N ILE A 89 7.65 -4.36 -1.72
CA ILE A 89 9.03 -3.86 -1.82
C ILE A 89 9.48 -3.48 -3.25
N LYS A 90 8.66 -3.76 -4.28
CA LYS A 90 8.96 -3.37 -5.67
C LYS A 90 8.62 -1.91 -5.94
N LEU A 91 7.88 -1.26 -5.05
CA LEU A 91 7.53 0.17 -5.11
C LEU A 91 8.55 1.04 -4.35
N TYR A 92 9.84 0.80 -4.57
CA TYR A 92 10.89 1.57 -3.92
C TYR A 92 11.15 2.88 -4.67
N ARG A 93 11.73 3.86 -3.98
CA ARG A 93 12.16 5.12 -4.58
C ARG A 93 13.59 5.45 -4.15
N TRP A 94 14.42 5.81 -5.14
CA TRP A 94 15.81 6.17 -4.94
C TRP A 94 15.94 7.55 -4.31
N LEU A 95 16.97 7.76 -3.47
CA LEU A 95 17.32 9.09 -2.97
C LEU A 95 17.62 10.07 -4.11
N SER A 96 18.23 9.61 -5.20
CA SER A 96 18.49 10.44 -6.39
C SER A 96 17.24 10.86 -7.16
N ALA A 97 16.10 10.23 -6.86
CA ALA A 97 14.80 10.56 -7.44
C ALA A 97 13.97 11.47 -6.51
N LEU A 98 14.44 11.76 -5.30
CA LEU A 98 13.90 12.86 -4.50
C LEU A 98 14.13 14.15 -5.31
N GLY A 99 13.03 14.67 -5.83
CA GLY A 99 13.05 15.92 -6.59
C GLY A 99 13.18 17.11 -5.67
N VAL A 100 12.59 18.22 -6.09
CA VAL A 100 12.41 19.39 -5.21
C VAL A 100 11.33 19.06 -4.18
N ASP A 101 11.49 19.57 -2.96
CA ASP A 101 10.51 19.43 -1.87
C ASP A 101 9.24 20.24 -2.22
N VAL A 102 8.36 19.61 -3.00
CA VAL A 102 7.07 20.14 -3.41
C VAL A 102 5.96 19.32 -2.78
N PRO A 103 4.85 19.95 -2.37
CA PRO A 103 3.71 19.22 -1.84
C PRO A 103 3.22 18.13 -2.80
N SER A 104 2.77 17.01 -2.23
CA SER A 104 2.12 15.94 -2.98
C SER A 104 0.93 16.50 -3.76
N LEU A 105 0.86 16.23 -5.07
CA LEU A 105 -0.26 16.63 -5.92
C LEU A 105 -1.59 16.01 -5.45
N PHE A 106 -1.55 14.85 -4.81
CA PHE A 106 -2.74 14.10 -4.41
C PHE A 106 -2.99 14.15 -2.90
N GLY A 107 -2.16 14.88 -2.14
CA GLY A 107 -2.26 14.98 -0.69
C GLY A 107 -2.31 13.61 0.00
N ASP A 108 -3.23 13.50 0.98
CA ASP A 108 -3.44 12.34 1.89
C ASP A 108 -4.60 11.43 1.45
N VAL A 109 -5.01 11.46 0.17
CA VAL A 109 -6.24 10.78 -0.30
C VAL A 109 -6.10 9.25 -0.31
N GLY A 110 -4.94 8.73 -0.71
CA GLY A 110 -4.70 7.28 -0.81
C GLY A 110 -3.44 6.83 -0.09
N ILE A 111 -2.35 7.57 -0.28
CA ILE A 111 -1.10 7.38 0.46
C ILE A 111 -1.11 8.34 1.63
N VAL A 112 -0.84 7.80 2.82
CA VAL A 112 -0.88 8.55 4.06
C VAL A 112 0.27 9.54 4.12
N ASP A 113 -0.03 10.77 4.56
CA ASP A 113 0.99 11.77 4.84
C ASP A 113 2.01 11.27 5.88
N THR A 114 3.30 11.44 5.57
CA THR A 114 4.39 10.92 6.40
C THR A 114 4.37 11.48 7.82
N LEU A 115 4.05 12.76 8.01
CA LEU A 115 4.00 13.35 9.35
C LEU A 115 2.87 12.75 10.18
N LYS A 116 1.68 12.55 9.58
CA LYS A 116 0.57 11.86 10.26
C LYS A 116 0.93 10.45 10.70
N PHE A 117 1.67 9.72 9.87
CA PHE A 117 2.16 8.38 10.25
C PHE A 117 3.20 8.46 11.37
N LEU A 118 4.16 9.38 11.30
CA LEU A 118 5.18 9.56 12.34
C LEU A 118 4.59 9.95 13.69
N ASP A 119 3.57 10.81 13.71
CA ASP A 119 2.83 11.16 14.93
C ASP A 119 2.15 9.94 15.56
N PHE A 120 1.54 9.08 14.73
CA PHE A 120 0.97 7.82 15.19
C PHE A 120 2.04 6.88 15.74
N VAL A 121 3.17 6.73 15.04
CA VAL A 121 4.30 5.92 15.49
C VAL A 121 4.85 6.44 16.82
N ALA A 122 4.95 7.75 17.01
CA ALA A 122 5.39 8.36 18.26
C ALA A 122 4.46 7.99 19.43
N LYS A 123 3.14 8.04 19.22
CA LYS A 123 2.14 7.61 20.22
C LYS A 123 2.32 6.14 20.59
N VAL A 124 2.49 5.26 19.60
CA VAL A 124 2.68 3.82 19.84
C VAL A 124 4.01 3.53 20.54
N ASN A 125 5.08 4.23 20.17
CA ASN A 125 6.40 4.03 20.77
C ASN A 125 6.48 4.54 22.21
N ALA A 126 5.65 5.50 22.62
CA ALA A 126 5.53 5.93 24.01
C ALA A 126 5.16 4.77 24.96
N ALA A 127 4.49 3.74 24.46
CA ALA A 127 4.10 2.54 25.20
C ALA A 127 5.28 1.66 25.67
N LYS A 128 6.49 1.87 25.12
CA LYS A 128 7.68 1.04 25.37
C LYS A 128 7.34 -0.46 25.30
N ILE A 129 6.72 -0.87 24.20
CA ILE A 129 6.45 -2.28 23.92
C ILE A 129 7.80 -3.01 23.90
N PRO A 130 7.97 -4.12 24.63
CA PRO A 130 9.21 -4.87 24.57
C PRO A 130 9.38 -5.30 23.13
N ARG A 131 10.55 -5.07 22.54
CA ARG A 131 10.87 -5.73 21.27
C ARG A 131 10.76 -7.22 21.56
N GLY A 132 9.88 -7.93 20.86
CA GLY A 132 9.83 -9.39 20.95
C GLY A 132 11.26 -9.92 20.82
N SER A 133 11.59 -10.94 21.61
CA SER A 133 12.93 -11.53 21.57
C SER A 133 13.31 -11.75 20.11
N SER A 134 14.54 -11.38 19.74
CA SER A 134 15.15 -11.57 18.42
C SER A 134 15.29 -13.05 18.01
N SER A 135 14.43 -13.94 18.51
CA SER A 135 14.16 -15.23 17.92
C SER A 135 13.55 -14.97 16.55
N LYS A 136 14.19 -15.48 15.50
CA LYS A 136 13.72 -15.50 14.11
C LYS A 136 12.19 -15.40 14.04
N ASP A 137 11.65 -14.39 13.34
CA ASP A 137 10.22 -14.23 13.03
C ASP A 137 9.74 -15.35 12.09
N SER A 138 10.01 -16.61 12.45
CA SER A 138 9.65 -17.80 11.69
C SER A 138 8.47 -18.48 12.37
N CYS A 139 7.44 -18.75 11.58
CA CYS A 139 6.32 -19.56 12.01
C CYS A 139 6.23 -20.77 11.07
N GLY A 140 6.75 -21.91 11.52
CA GLY A 140 6.67 -23.17 10.78
C GLY A 140 7.97 -23.44 10.05
N SER A 141 7.87 -24.04 8.86
CA SER A 141 9.01 -24.22 7.96
C SER A 141 9.37 -22.96 7.18
N ALA A 142 8.51 -21.93 7.21
CA ALA A 142 8.76 -20.66 6.56
C ALA A 142 9.53 -19.68 7.48
N GLU A 143 10.66 -19.18 6.98
CA GLU A 143 11.29 -17.96 7.50
C GLU A 143 10.60 -16.76 6.81
N TYR A 144 9.63 -16.14 7.47
CA TYR A 144 9.01 -14.93 6.95
C TYR A 144 9.98 -13.76 7.11
N LYS A 145 10.33 -13.13 5.98
CA LYS A 145 11.11 -11.87 5.98
C LYS A 145 10.21 -10.62 6.09
N ALA A 146 8.89 -10.81 6.03
CA ALA A 146 7.87 -9.77 6.14
C ALA A 146 7.51 -9.49 7.61
N GLY A 147 7.10 -8.25 7.92
CA GLY A 147 6.62 -7.86 9.25
C GLY A 147 7.63 -8.00 10.40
N LYS A 148 8.68 -7.18 10.42
CA LYS A 148 9.57 -7.12 11.60
C LYS A 148 9.04 -6.13 12.63
N ALA A 149 9.39 -6.30 13.91
CA ALA A 149 9.09 -5.28 14.92
C ALA A 149 9.73 -3.93 14.57
N ASP A 150 10.98 -3.98 14.05
CA ASP A 150 11.77 -2.86 13.54
C ASP A 150 12.50 -3.29 12.26
N SER A 151 12.62 -2.40 11.28
CA SER A 151 13.26 -2.65 10.00
C SER A 151 14.47 -1.72 9.76
N SER A 152 15.46 -2.16 8.97
CA SER A 152 16.73 -1.45 8.77
C SER A 152 16.78 -0.69 7.45
N GLN A 153 17.27 0.55 7.45
CA GLN A 153 17.39 1.37 6.25
C GLN A 153 18.27 0.72 5.18
N LYS A 154 17.79 0.71 3.94
CA LYS A 154 18.58 0.22 2.79
C LYS A 154 19.36 1.38 2.18
N LYS A 155 20.64 1.13 1.86
CA LYS A 155 21.53 2.15 1.30
C LYS A 155 21.02 2.66 -0.06
N GLY A 156 20.91 3.98 -0.20
CA GLY A 156 20.54 4.64 -1.46
C GLY A 156 19.04 4.81 -1.71
N LEU A 157 18.18 4.22 -0.89
CA LEU A 157 16.72 4.32 -1.04
C LEU A 157 16.15 5.37 -0.07
N ALA A 158 15.24 6.19 -0.59
CA ALA A 158 14.39 7.07 0.20
C ALA A 158 13.26 6.24 0.82
N GLU A 159 12.60 5.43 0.00
CA GLU A 159 11.58 4.47 0.40
C GLU A 159 11.95 3.09 -0.12
N THR A 160 11.80 2.11 0.75
CA THR A 160 12.08 0.69 0.47
C THR A 160 10.91 -0.06 -0.16
N GLY A 161 9.74 0.57 -0.24
CA GLY A 161 8.50 0.03 -0.78
C GLY A 161 7.29 0.75 -0.20
N MET A 162 6.11 0.16 -0.37
CA MET A 162 4.87 0.62 0.26
C MET A 162 4.10 -0.53 0.90
N VAL A 163 3.41 -0.28 2.01
CA VAL A 163 2.40 -1.19 2.57
C VAL A 163 1.04 -0.67 2.19
N PHE A 164 0.12 -1.55 1.81
CA PHE A 164 -1.24 -1.13 1.53
C PHE A 164 -2.29 -2.11 2.01
N CYS A 165 -3.50 -1.59 2.11
CA CYS A 165 -4.67 -2.35 2.49
C CYS A 165 -5.70 -2.40 1.36
N THR A 166 -6.26 -3.59 1.12
CA THR A 166 -7.31 -3.81 0.13
C THR A 166 -8.51 -4.50 0.75
N CYS A 167 -9.70 -4.23 0.25
CA CYS A 167 -10.86 -5.04 0.61
C CYS A 167 -10.85 -6.38 -0.13
N ARG A 168 -11.73 -7.30 0.26
CA ARG A 168 -11.91 -8.61 -0.40
C ARG A 168 -12.27 -8.58 -1.90
N HIS A 169 -12.61 -7.41 -2.45
CA HIS A 169 -12.87 -7.22 -3.89
C HIS A 169 -11.64 -6.68 -4.65
N GLY A 170 -10.49 -6.53 -3.98
CA GLY A 170 -9.25 -6.04 -4.59
C GLY A 170 -9.20 -4.53 -4.81
N VAL A 171 -10.10 -3.76 -4.18
CA VAL A 171 -10.04 -2.29 -4.21
C VAL A 171 -9.05 -1.84 -3.13
N LEU A 172 -8.09 -1.02 -3.52
CA LEU A 172 -7.13 -0.32 -2.65
C LEU A 172 -7.86 0.74 -1.83
N TRP A 173 -7.61 0.76 -0.51
CA TRP A 173 -8.25 1.71 0.40
C TRP A 173 -7.25 2.71 0.98
N ARG A 174 -6.08 2.23 1.41
CA ARG A 174 -5.06 3.08 2.01
C ARG A 174 -3.67 2.49 1.87
N ALA A 175 -2.66 3.35 1.82
CA ALA A 175 -1.27 2.95 1.71
C ALA A 175 -0.34 3.82 2.58
N LEU A 176 0.83 3.26 2.90
CA LEU A 176 1.90 3.88 3.68
C LEU A 176 3.23 3.63 2.96
N ASP A 177 4.08 4.64 2.92
CA ASP A 177 5.46 4.48 2.47
C ASP A 177 6.30 3.76 3.53
N MET A 178 7.22 2.89 3.09
CA MET A 178 8.14 2.17 3.96
C MET A 178 9.53 2.81 3.93
N ASP A 179 9.95 3.47 5.00
CA ASP A 179 11.28 4.09 5.12
C ASP A 179 12.41 3.05 5.21
N LYS A 180 12.20 1.98 5.98
CA LYS A 180 13.21 0.96 6.31
C LYS A 180 12.72 -0.47 6.09
N GLY A 181 11.48 -0.63 5.64
CA GLY A 181 10.79 -1.90 5.44
C GLY A 181 9.48 -1.93 6.22
N GLU A 182 8.72 -3.02 6.03
CA GLU A 182 7.45 -3.20 6.73
C GLU A 182 7.71 -3.45 8.21
N SER A 183 6.98 -2.73 9.06
CA SER A 183 7.00 -2.93 10.50
C SER A 183 5.60 -3.06 11.08
N TYR A 184 5.48 -3.64 12.27
CA TYR A 184 4.17 -3.74 12.95
C TYR A 184 3.51 -2.39 13.21
N ARG A 185 4.24 -1.27 13.18
CA ARG A 185 3.64 0.07 13.27
C ARG A 185 2.87 0.43 12.01
N HIS A 186 3.39 0.08 10.83
CA HIS A 186 2.67 0.24 9.57
C HIS A 186 1.38 -0.57 9.57
N ILE A 187 1.47 -1.83 10.01
CA ILE A 187 0.32 -2.74 10.10
C ILE A 187 -0.70 -2.22 11.11
N LEU A 188 -0.27 -1.74 12.27
CA LEU A 188 -1.15 -1.17 13.29
C LEU A 188 -1.85 0.12 12.82
N TYR A 189 -1.20 0.97 12.04
CA TYR A 189 -1.86 2.14 11.45
C TYR A 189 -2.99 1.72 10.50
N LEU A 190 -2.73 0.72 9.64
CA LEU A 190 -3.76 0.19 8.73
C LEU A 190 -4.85 -0.59 9.48
N HIS A 191 -4.53 -1.19 10.63
CA HIS A 191 -5.49 -1.82 11.52
C HIS A 191 -6.39 -0.79 12.21
N ASP A 192 -5.84 0.35 12.66
CA ASP A 192 -6.63 1.47 13.20
C ASP A 192 -7.58 2.03 12.15
N PHE A 193 -7.09 2.24 10.93
CA PHE A 193 -7.94 2.61 9.80
C PHE A 193 -9.05 1.57 9.58
N ALA A 194 -8.73 0.27 9.61
CA ALA A 194 -9.71 -0.78 9.42
C ALA A 194 -10.80 -0.78 10.51
N LEU A 195 -10.41 -0.53 11.76
CA LEU A 195 -11.33 -0.42 12.89
C LEU A 195 -12.27 0.77 12.71
N GLN A 196 -11.76 1.92 12.27
CA GLN A 196 -12.58 3.11 11.97
C GLN A 196 -13.60 2.84 10.86
N GLN A 197 -13.22 2.02 9.88
CA GLN A 197 -14.10 1.57 8.80
C GLN A 197 -15.04 0.41 9.19
N LYS A 198 -15.05 0.00 10.47
CA LYS A 198 -15.93 -1.04 11.04
C LYS A 198 -15.78 -2.41 10.36
N LEU A 199 -14.59 -2.72 9.87
CA LEU A 199 -14.28 -4.04 9.32
C LEU A 199 -14.25 -5.09 10.43
N LYS A 200 -14.68 -6.32 10.13
CA LYS A 200 -14.69 -7.42 11.10
C LYS A 200 -13.39 -8.21 11.10
N PHE A 201 -12.84 -8.51 9.92
CA PHE A 201 -11.66 -9.35 9.78
C PHE A 201 -10.45 -8.55 9.32
N PHE A 202 -9.31 -8.76 9.99
CA PHE A 202 -8.02 -8.17 9.64
C PHE A 202 -7.08 -9.25 9.11
N CYS A 203 -6.86 -9.26 7.81
CA CYS A 203 -6.06 -10.27 7.12
C CYS A 203 -4.61 -9.81 6.99
N TYR A 204 -3.68 -10.62 7.50
CA TYR A 204 -2.24 -10.36 7.41
C TYR A 204 -1.45 -11.67 7.48
N ASP A 205 -0.41 -11.81 6.67
CA ASP A 205 0.32 -13.08 6.52
C ASP A 205 1.00 -13.50 7.82
N VAL A 206 1.60 -12.57 8.55
CA VAL A 206 2.22 -12.86 9.86
C VAL A 206 1.36 -12.42 11.03
N VAL A 207 0.02 -12.51 10.89
CA VAL A 207 -0.94 -12.15 11.95
C VAL A 207 -0.67 -12.88 13.27
N CYS A 208 -0.13 -14.10 13.23
CA CYS A 208 0.20 -14.85 14.44
C CYS A 208 1.28 -14.18 15.31
N ASN A 209 2.19 -13.43 14.71
CA ASN A 209 3.24 -12.70 15.41
C ASN A 209 2.81 -11.24 15.70
N TYR A 210 2.02 -10.66 14.80
CA TYR A 210 1.50 -9.31 14.93
C TYR A 210 0.39 -9.18 16.00
N TRP A 211 -0.52 -10.14 16.11
CA TRP A 211 -1.67 -10.04 17.01
C TRP A 211 -1.28 -9.93 18.50
N PRO A 212 -0.28 -10.70 19.00
CA PRO A 212 0.29 -10.46 20.33
C PRO A 212 0.82 -9.04 20.52
N PHE A 213 1.56 -8.51 19.54
CA PHE A 213 2.04 -7.12 19.58
C PHE A 213 0.87 -6.12 19.69
N ALA A 214 -0.20 -6.30 18.91
CA ALA A 214 -1.37 -5.43 18.98
C ALA A 214 -2.06 -5.49 20.36
N LYS A 215 -2.13 -6.67 20.98
CA LYS A 215 -2.64 -6.83 22.36
C LYS A 215 -1.77 -6.10 23.37
N ASP A 216 -0.44 -6.23 23.27
CA ASP A 216 0.50 -5.54 24.16
C ASP A 216 0.39 -4.02 24.04
N VAL A 217 0.13 -3.51 22.83
CA VAL A 217 -0.13 -2.07 22.63
C VAL A 217 -1.40 -1.64 23.35
N GLY A 218 -2.49 -2.39 23.21
CA GLY A 218 -3.75 -2.11 23.89
C GLY A 218 -3.66 -2.17 25.42
N THR A 219 -2.87 -3.10 25.97
CA THR A 219 -2.69 -3.22 27.43
C THR A 219 -1.79 -2.13 28.00
N LYS A 220 -0.64 -1.85 27.36
CA LYS A 220 0.36 -0.93 27.92
C LYS A 220 0.03 0.56 27.78
N LEU A 221 -0.66 0.95 26.71
CA LEU A 221 -1.04 2.37 26.56
C LEU A 221 -2.22 2.75 27.45
N GLU A 222 -2.93 1.78 28.03
CA GLU A 222 -4.18 1.96 28.80
C GLU A 222 -5.27 2.80 28.12
N THR A 223 -5.06 3.22 26.87
CA THR A 223 -6.04 3.92 26.05
C THR A 223 -7.04 2.93 25.50
N GLU A 224 -8.31 3.18 25.75
CA GLU A 224 -9.43 2.35 25.29
C GLU A 224 -9.46 2.21 23.75
N ASP A 225 -8.86 3.16 23.02
CA ASP A 225 -8.80 3.14 21.56
C ASP A 225 -7.93 2.01 21.00
N PHE A 226 -6.77 1.72 21.60
CA PHE A 226 -5.92 0.62 21.13
C PHE A 226 -6.45 -0.76 21.53
N LYS A 227 -7.15 -0.90 22.67
CA LYS A 227 -7.78 -2.18 23.07
C LYS A 227 -8.83 -2.66 22.08
N LYS A 228 -9.64 -1.73 21.56
CA LYS A 228 -10.71 -1.99 20.58
C LYS A 228 -10.24 -2.73 19.33
N HIS A 229 -8.97 -2.58 18.93
CA HIS A 229 -8.41 -3.29 17.78
C HIS A 229 -8.55 -4.80 17.93
N THR A 230 -8.14 -5.34 19.09
CA THR A 230 -8.16 -6.79 19.34
C THR A 230 -9.46 -7.31 19.94
N GLU A 231 -10.32 -6.41 20.44
CA GLU A 231 -11.63 -6.74 20.99
C GLU A 231 -12.74 -6.75 19.94
N LYS A 232 -12.69 -5.83 18.95
CA LYS A 232 -13.74 -5.67 17.94
C LYS A 232 -13.41 -6.32 16.61
N MET A 233 -12.14 -6.52 16.29
CA MET A 233 -11.71 -7.18 15.07
C MET A 233 -11.16 -8.57 15.33
N VAL A 234 -11.21 -9.42 14.30
CA VAL A 234 -10.77 -10.80 14.34
C VAL A 234 -9.52 -10.96 13.47
N PRO A 235 -8.42 -11.53 13.99
CA PRO A 235 -7.24 -11.81 13.19
C PRO A 235 -7.58 -12.85 12.13
N PHE A 236 -7.07 -12.69 10.92
CA PHE A 236 -7.37 -13.60 9.83
C PHE A 236 -6.09 -13.99 9.09
N LEU A 237 -5.78 -15.27 9.10
CA LEU A 237 -4.72 -15.85 8.30
C LEU A 237 -5.32 -16.34 6.98
N SER A 238 -4.65 -16.00 5.88
CA SER A 238 -5.14 -16.31 4.54
C SER A 238 -5.17 -17.82 4.26
N ARG A 239 -5.91 -18.20 3.23
CA ARG A 239 -6.10 -19.62 2.87
C ARG A 239 -4.84 -20.26 2.29
N PHE A 240 -4.01 -19.51 1.58
CA PHE A 240 -2.78 -20.06 0.99
C PHE A 240 -1.59 -19.81 1.89
N HIS A 241 -1.28 -18.55 2.23
CA HIS A 241 -0.17 -18.29 3.16
C HIS A 241 -0.37 -19.00 4.50
N GLY A 242 -1.60 -19.14 5.00
CA GLY A 242 -1.84 -19.86 6.24
C GLY A 242 -1.26 -21.28 6.28
N LYS A 243 -1.22 -21.99 5.15
CA LYS A 243 -0.68 -23.36 5.08
C LYS A 243 0.82 -23.45 5.38
N THR A 244 1.57 -22.35 5.27
CA THR A 244 3.01 -22.33 5.57
C THR A 244 3.30 -22.09 7.05
N HIS A 245 2.27 -21.79 7.87
CA HIS A 245 2.41 -21.61 9.32
C HIS A 245 2.39 -22.93 10.09
N LYS A 246 2.81 -22.90 11.36
CA LYS A 246 2.66 -24.04 12.28
C LYS A 246 1.18 -24.42 12.44
N MET A 247 0.90 -25.70 12.66
CA MET A 247 -0.48 -26.21 12.81
C MET A 247 -1.32 -25.45 13.84
N PHE A 248 -0.75 -25.05 14.98
CA PHE A 248 -1.52 -24.27 15.97
C PHE A 248 -1.89 -22.87 15.46
N CYS A 249 -0.99 -22.19 14.72
CA CYS A 249 -1.29 -20.90 14.10
C CYS A 249 -2.35 -21.05 13.03
N GLN A 250 -2.27 -22.13 12.24
CA GLN A 250 -3.31 -22.48 11.30
C GLN A 250 -4.63 -22.56 12.06
N LEU A 251 -4.76 -23.43 13.06
CA LEU A 251 -5.99 -23.65 13.86
C LEU A 251 -6.55 -22.39 14.53
N LEU A 252 -5.69 -21.52 15.08
CA LEU A 252 -6.12 -20.32 15.81
C LEU A 252 -6.54 -19.17 14.88
N TYR A 253 -5.81 -18.98 13.77
CA TYR A 253 -5.95 -17.78 12.93
C TYR A 253 -6.52 -18.08 11.55
N GLY A 254 -6.67 -19.35 11.16
CA GLY A 254 -7.12 -19.75 9.84
C GLY A 254 -8.52 -19.23 9.52
N GLY A 255 -8.59 -18.32 8.57
CA GLY A 255 -9.83 -17.65 8.22
C GLY A 255 -10.89 -18.54 7.56
N HIS A 256 -10.50 -19.72 7.08
CA HIS A 256 -11.38 -20.63 6.33
C HIS A 256 -12.56 -21.16 7.15
N TRP A 257 -12.37 -21.39 8.45
CA TRP A 257 -13.41 -21.91 9.36
C TRP A 257 -13.94 -20.85 10.32
N MET A 258 -13.61 -19.57 10.11
CA MET A 258 -14.14 -18.49 10.94
C MET A 258 -15.58 -18.15 10.57
N THR A 259 -16.47 -18.16 11.56
CA THR A 259 -17.88 -17.85 11.34
C THR A 259 -18.06 -16.41 10.83
N GLY A 260 -18.72 -16.30 9.68
CA GLY A 260 -18.97 -15.02 9.01
C GLY A 260 -17.84 -14.52 8.11
N ALA A 261 -16.74 -15.27 7.97
CA ALA A 261 -15.66 -14.94 7.02
C ALA A 261 -16.08 -15.04 5.55
N ALA A 262 -17.15 -15.78 5.25
CA ALA A 262 -17.62 -16.08 3.90
C ALA A 262 -16.47 -16.62 3.01
N SER A 263 -16.49 -16.30 1.72
CA SER A 263 -15.44 -16.69 0.77
C SER A 263 -14.22 -15.74 0.80
N THR A 264 -13.90 -15.12 1.94
CA THR A 264 -12.69 -14.31 2.07
C THR A 264 -11.46 -15.21 1.96
N THR A 265 -10.51 -14.82 1.11
CA THR A 265 -9.31 -15.61 0.82
C THR A 265 -8.10 -15.17 1.64
N GLY A 266 -8.03 -13.89 2.02
CA GLY A 266 -6.84 -13.28 2.60
C GLY A 266 -5.76 -12.86 1.59
N GLU A 267 -5.95 -13.05 0.27
CA GLU A 267 -4.87 -12.89 -0.74
C GLU A 267 -5.04 -11.68 -1.70
N THR A 268 -6.10 -10.88 -1.55
CA THR A 268 -6.40 -9.81 -2.53
C THR A 268 -5.36 -8.71 -2.61
N THR A 269 -4.65 -8.42 -1.51
CA THR A 269 -3.57 -7.43 -1.54
C THR A 269 -2.40 -7.94 -2.37
N GLU A 270 -1.98 -9.19 -2.21
CA GLU A 270 -0.91 -9.78 -3.02
C GLU A 270 -1.24 -9.74 -4.54
N GLN A 271 -2.50 -10.03 -4.91
CA GLN A 271 -2.96 -9.88 -6.30
C GLN A 271 -2.84 -8.43 -6.79
N SER A 272 -3.19 -7.47 -5.92
CA SER A 272 -3.04 -6.04 -6.19
C SER A 272 -1.56 -5.65 -6.31
N ASN A 273 -0.66 -6.21 -5.49
CA ASN A 273 0.79 -6.00 -5.59
C ASN A 273 1.31 -6.35 -6.97
N SER A 274 0.82 -7.44 -7.58
CA SER A 274 1.26 -7.87 -8.92
C SER A 274 1.00 -6.80 -9.98
N LYS A 275 -0.15 -6.11 -9.92
CA LYS A 275 -0.45 -4.97 -10.80
C LYS A 275 0.34 -3.73 -10.40
N MET A 276 0.36 -3.38 -9.11
CA MET A 276 1.03 -2.17 -8.61
C MET A 276 2.53 -2.17 -8.90
N SER A 277 3.19 -3.31 -8.76
CA SER A 277 4.62 -3.48 -9.05
C SER A 277 4.99 -3.05 -10.46
N ARG A 278 4.08 -3.17 -11.43
CA ARG A 278 4.33 -2.75 -12.81
C ARG A 278 4.43 -1.24 -12.95
N TYR A 279 3.75 -0.47 -12.10
CA TYR A 279 3.90 0.99 -12.06
C TYR A 279 5.25 1.40 -11.48
N GLY A 280 5.78 0.66 -10.50
CA GLY A 280 7.12 0.86 -9.94
C GLY A 280 8.27 0.51 -10.90
N SER A 281 8.04 -0.42 -11.84
CA SER A 281 9.05 -0.86 -12.82
C SER A 281 9.23 0.06 -14.05
N THR A 282 8.76 1.31 -13.99
CA THR A 282 8.85 2.25 -15.12
C THR A 282 10.16 3.06 -15.04
N THR A 283 10.90 3.14 -16.16
CA THR A 283 12.17 3.88 -16.31
C THR A 283 12.05 5.09 -17.23
#